data_AF-A0A2N4YP06-F1
#
_entry.id   AF-A0A2N4YP06-F1
#
_cell.length_a   1.000
_cell.length_b   1.000
_cell.length_c   1.000
_cell.angle_alpha   90.00
_cell.angle_beta   90.00
_cell.angle_gamma   90.00
#
_symmetry.space_group_name_H-M   'P 1'
#
loop_
_entity.id
_entity.type
_entity.pdbx_description
1 polymer ?
#
loop_
_entity_poly.entity_id
_entity_poly.type
_entity_poly.pdbx_seq_one_letter_code
_entity_poly.pdbx_strand_id
1 'polypeptide(L)'
;MTIQYIKDEEGKDQYVVIPYSDYFRMRLALLEYDDEDESDWEDIPYESDIYDNVMLPGEVCDVMHKENVSLQAAWRILRGLS
;
A
#
# COMPACT_ATOMS: atom_id res chain seq x y z
N MET A 1 33.03 -11.03 0.34
CA MET A 1 32.31 -9.88 -0.21
C MET A 1 33.33 -8.94 -0.83
N THR A 2 33.38 -8.86 -2.16
CA THR A 2 34.30 -7.97 -2.87
C THR A 2 33.47 -6.84 -3.45
N ILE A 3 33.51 -5.69 -2.79
CA ILE A 3 32.75 -4.50 -3.17
C ILE A 3 33.71 -3.55 -3.89
N GLN A 4 33.35 -3.10 -5.09
CA GLN A 4 34.11 -2.09 -5.82
C GLN A 4 33.31 -0.81 -5.91
N TYR A 5 33.94 0.30 -5.57
CA TYR A 5 33.33 1.62 -5.65
C TYR A 5 33.82 2.33 -6.92
N ILE A 6 32.88 2.82 -7.70
CA ILE A 6 33.14 3.68 -8.86
C ILE A 6 32.89 5.11 -8.40
N LYS A 7 33.96 5.90 -8.42
CA LYS A 7 33.97 7.31 -8.00
C LYS A 7 33.87 8.23 -9.21
N ASP A 8 33.25 9.38 -9.00
CA ASP A 8 33.23 10.49 -9.97
C ASP A 8 34.60 11.22 -10.02
N GLU A 9 34.77 12.16 -10.93
CA GLU A 9 36.00 12.95 -11.12
C GLU A 9 36.41 13.73 -9.86
N GLU A 10 35.44 14.10 -9.01
CA GLU A 10 35.65 14.75 -7.71
C GLU A 10 35.94 13.75 -6.56
N GLY A 11 36.03 12.44 -6.85
CA GLY A 11 36.36 11.38 -5.88
C GLY A 11 35.17 10.90 -5.02
N LYS A 12 33.96 11.39 -5.31
CA LYS A 12 32.72 11.00 -4.63
C LYS A 12 32.20 9.67 -5.16
N ASP A 13 31.74 8.80 -4.28
CA ASP A 13 31.17 7.50 -4.66
C ASP A 13 29.87 7.70 -5.45
N GLN A 14 29.81 7.17 -6.68
CA GLN A 14 28.65 7.31 -7.57
C GLN A 14 27.96 5.97 -7.81
N TYR A 15 28.74 4.89 -8.00
CA TYR A 15 28.20 3.54 -8.17
C TYR A 15 28.98 2.53 -7.36
N VAL A 16 28.34 1.39 -7.07
CA VAL A 16 28.96 0.27 -6.39
C VAL A 16 28.69 -1.03 -7.16
N VAL A 17 29.74 -1.80 -7.42
CA VAL A 17 29.66 -3.11 -8.06
C VAL A 17 29.68 -4.17 -6.97
N ILE A 18 28.60 -4.94 -6.91
CA ILE A 18 28.38 -6.00 -5.92
C ILE A 18 28.07 -7.30 -6.68
N PRO A 19 28.61 -8.46 -6.26
CA PRO A 19 28.20 -9.74 -6.80
C PRO A 19 26.68 -9.93 -6.74
N TYR A 20 26.09 -10.44 -7.82
CA TYR A 20 24.63 -10.53 -7.95
C TYR A 20 23.96 -11.31 -6.82
N SER A 21 24.58 -12.39 -6.34
CA SER A 21 24.08 -13.19 -5.21
C SER A 21 23.94 -12.39 -3.93
N ASP A 22 24.85 -11.45 -3.67
CA ASP A 22 24.85 -10.63 -2.48
C ASP A 22 23.80 -9.51 -2.60
N TYR A 23 23.70 -8.86 -3.77
CA TYR A 23 22.62 -7.91 -4.06
C TYR A 23 21.23 -8.56 -3.95
N PHE A 24 21.07 -9.76 -4.51
CA PHE A 24 19.80 -10.49 -4.47
C PHE A 24 19.38 -10.85 -3.04
N ARG A 25 20.34 -11.27 -2.20
CA ARG A 25 20.12 -11.50 -0.76
C ARG A 25 19.71 -10.23 -0.02
N MET A 26 20.38 -9.11 -0.29
CA MET A 26 20.01 -7.82 0.32
C MET A 26 18.61 -7.36 -0.11
N ARG A 27 18.25 -7.59 -1.38
CA ARG A 27 16.91 -7.27 -1.91
C ARG A 27 15.83 -8.18 -1.33
N LEU A 28 16.12 -9.45 -1.07
CA LEU A 28 15.22 -10.36 -0.37
C LEU A 28 15.02 -9.93 1.09
N ALA A 29 16.09 -9.62 1.82
CA ALA A 29 15.99 -9.08 3.17
C ALA A 29 15.20 -7.76 3.21
N LEU A 30 15.29 -6.93 2.16
CA LEU A 30 14.50 -5.71 2.06
C LEU A 30 13.00 -5.96 1.82
N LEU A 31 12.64 -7.10 1.22
CA LEU A 31 11.25 -7.54 1.04
C LEU A 31 10.70 -8.21 2.31
N GLU A 32 11.57 -8.69 3.18
CA GLU A 32 11.22 -9.22 4.52
C GLU A 32 10.95 -8.09 5.53
N TYR A 33 11.09 -6.79 5.18
CA TYR A 33 10.52 -5.66 5.96
C TYR A 33 8.99 -5.55 5.81
N ASP A 34 8.32 -6.68 5.59
CA ASP A 34 6.95 -6.91 6.04
C ASP A 34 7.04 -7.98 7.13
N ASP A 35 7.93 -7.75 8.11
CA ASP A 35 7.84 -8.45 9.37
C ASP A 35 6.48 -8.03 9.90
N GLU A 36 5.51 -8.95 9.92
CA GLU A 36 4.17 -8.81 10.53
C GLU A 36 4.25 -8.56 12.05
N ASP A 37 5.32 -7.91 12.52
CA ASP A 37 5.55 -7.54 13.90
C ASP A 37 4.83 -6.22 14.16
N GLU A 38 3.60 -6.35 14.63
CA GLU A 38 2.71 -5.24 15.01
C GLU A 38 3.38 -4.27 16.03
N SER A 39 4.48 -4.66 16.66
CA SER A 39 5.22 -3.82 17.61
C SER A 39 5.93 -2.61 16.98
N ASP A 40 6.24 -2.67 15.68
CA ASP A 40 6.82 -1.56 14.91
C ASP A 40 5.75 -0.65 14.26
N TRP A 41 4.45 -0.93 14.49
CA TRP A 41 3.37 -0.13 13.91
C TRP A 41 3.11 1.12 14.76
N GLU A 42 2.94 2.26 14.09
CA GLU A 42 2.53 3.51 14.74
C GLU A 42 1.01 3.71 14.65
N ASP A 43 0.41 4.21 15.71
CA ASP A 43 -1.00 4.61 15.71
C ASP A 43 -1.23 5.79 14.74
N ILE A 44 -2.09 5.58 13.75
CA ILE A 44 -2.52 6.63 12.83
C ILE A 44 -3.58 7.48 13.55
N PRO A 45 -3.44 8.82 13.61
CA PRO A 45 -4.45 9.68 14.22
C PRO A 45 -5.79 9.52 13.50
N TYR A 46 -6.79 9.05 14.24
CA TYR A 46 -8.17 8.91 13.79
C TYR A 46 -9.03 10.05 14.35
N GLU A 47 -9.56 10.88 13.47
CA GLU A 47 -10.56 11.89 13.85
C GLU A 47 -11.95 11.30 13.66
N SER A 48 -12.63 11.05 14.79
CA SER A 48 -14.02 10.60 14.74
C SER A 48 -14.95 11.75 14.36
N ASP A 49 -15.90 11.50 13.47
CA ASP A 49 -16.95 12.45 13.10
C ASP A 49 -18.36 11.92 13.37
N ILE A 50 -19.37 12.74 13.03
CA ILE A 50 -20.79 12.42 13.23
C ILE A 50 -21.31 11.33 12.27
N TYR A 51 -20.55 10.98 11.25
CA TYR A 51 -20.92 10.07 10.17
C TYR A 51 -20.30 8.68 10.33
N ASP A 52 -19.31 8.51 11.20
CA ASP A 52 -18.62 7.22 11.40
C ASP A 52 -19.55 6.07 11.83
N ASN A 53 -20.64 6.38 12.52
CA ASN A 53 -21.65 5.39 12.94
C ASN A 53 -22.85 5.29 12.00
N VAL A 54 -22.79 5.96 10.84
CA VAL A 54 -23.88 5.93 9.84
C VAL A 54 -23.71 4.70 8.96
N MET A 55 -24.55 3.70 9.22
CA MET A 55 -24.60 2.49 8.43
C MET A 55 -25.24 2.75 7.05
N LEU A 56 -24.73 2.07 6.02
CA LEU A 56 -25.37 2.02 4.72
C LEU A 56 -26.59 1.07 4.77
N PRO A 57 -27.72 1.42 4.14
CA PRO A 57 -28.84 0.49 4.01
C PRO A 57 -28.43 -0.79 3.27
N GLY A 58 -28.83 -1.95 3.80
CA GLY A 58 -28.46 -3.26 3.23
C GLY A 58 -28.80 -3.40 1.75
N GLU A 59 -29.95 -2.87 1.32
CA GLU A 59 -30.38 -2.89 -0.08
C GLU A 59 -29.39 -2.17 -1.02
N VAL A 60 -28.74 -1.11 -0.55
CA VAL A 60 -27.73 -0.39 -1.33
C VAL A 60 -26.46 -1.23 -1.44
N CYS A 61 -26.05 -1.87 -0.34
CA CYS A 61 -24.90 -2.78 -0.33
C CYS A 61 -25.11 -3.99 -1.24
N ASP A 62 -26.32 -4.56 -1.26
CA ASP A 62 -26.70 -5.67 -2.14
C ASP A 62 -26.56 -5.29 -3.62
N VAL A 63 -27.04 -4.10 -3.99
CA VAL A 63 -26.88 -3.58 -5.37
C VAL A 63 -25.42 -3.31 -5.70
N MET A 64 -24.65 -2.70 -4.79
CA MET A 64 -23.21 -2.48 -5.00
C MET A 64 -22.48 -3.80 -5.30
N HIS A 65 -22.76 -4.85 -4.53
CA HIS A 65 -22.08 -6.12 -4.67
C HIS A 65 -22.54 -6.91 -5.90
N LYS A 66 -23.85 -6.93 -6.15
CA LYS A 66 -24.46 -7.66 -7.26
C LYS A 66 -24.09 -7.07 -8.62
N GLU A 67 -24.14 -5.74 -8.74
CA GLU A 67 -23.88 -5.03 -10.01
C GLU A 67 -22.41 -4.59 -10.13
N ASN A 68 -21.59 -4.78 -9.08
CA ASN A 68 -20.19 -4.36 -9.00
C ASN A 68 -19.99 -2.87 -9.35
N VAL A 69 -20.77 -2.01 -8.69
CA VAL A 69 -20.79 -0.56 -8.96
C VAL A 69 -20.45 0.26 -7.72
N SER A 70 -20.10 1.53 -7.92
CA SER A 70 -19.86 2.48 -6.82
C SER A 70 -21.12 2.75 -5.99
N LEU A 71 -20.95 3.22 -4.74
CA LEU A 71 -22.05 3.57 -3.84
C LEU A 71 -23.06 4.54 -4.48
N GLN A 72 -22.56 5.55 -5.20
CA GLN A 72 -23.40 6.52 -5.90
C GLN A 72 -24.24 5.86 -7.01
N ALA A 73 -23.63 4.94 -7.77
CA ALA A 73 -24.32 4.21 -8.83
C ALA A 73 -25.37 3.25 -8.26
N ALA A 74 -25.06 2.55 -7.16
CA ALA A 74 -26.03 1.69 -6.48
C ALA A 74 -27.27 2.47 -6.00
N TRP A 75 -27.08 3.67 -5.43
CA TRP A 75 -28.20 4.56 -5.08
C TRP A 75 -29.04 4.96 -6.29
N ARG A 76 -28.42 5.23 -7.44
CA ARG A 76 -29.16 5.57 -8.67
C ARG A 76 -29.96 4.38 -9.19
N ILE A 77 -29.35 3.19 -9.22
CA ILE A 77 -30.01 1.95 -9.64
C ILE A 77 -31.18 1.64 -8.72
N LEU A 78 -30.98 1.70 -7.40
CA LEU A 78 -32.04 1.47 -6.41
C LEU A 78 -33.23 2.43 -6.58
N ARG A 79 -32.97 3.66 -7.05
CA ARG A 79 -33.99 4.69 -7.29
C ARG A 79 -34.53 4.70 -8.73
N GLY A 80 -34.11 3.77 -9.58
CA GLY A 80 -34.56 3.70 -10.98
C GLY A 80 -34.08 4.86 -11.86
N LEU A 81 -32.94 5.47 -11.51
CA LEU A 81 -32.34 6.61 -12.21
C LEU A 81 -31.24 6.18 -13.20
N SER A 82 -31.08 4.89 -13.47
CA SER A 82 -30.06 4.30 -14.35
C SER A 82 -30.60 3.05 -15.02
#